data_AF-A0A3M7H301-F1
#
_entry.id   AF-A0A3M7H301-F1
#
_cell.length_a   1.000
_cell.length_b   1.000
_cell.length_c   1.000
_cell.angle_alpha   90.00
_cell.angle_beta   90.00
_cell.angle_gamma   90.00
#
_symmetry.space_group_name_H-M   'P 1'
#
loop_
_entity.id
_entity.type
_entity.pdbx_description
1 polymer ?
#
loop_
_entity_poly.entity_id
_entity_poly.type
_entity_poly.pdbx_seq_one_letter_code
_entity_poly.pdbx_strand_id
1 'polypeptide(L)'
;MLETDMAVMVPPIDLQITKIDPQPGPIQPPDTFFRLWDLPSELRLRIYEYALAPTQNLHLSRTQTKPFSVTPPITPQLLTACHQIHREASPILLDQNEICIAVDAHDAASPVIPPHRLPPPVLQRIRHLSVILDCTNYFNLSYSDTDLTPFSSLTSLQTLRLAMVYRRNHATQVLAPLHIPSLREFNLVAQVLERIPAATEVVFGTEEGSLQREIVREVIERRKGGIRGVYVEAPERDLRDAAVGVKGLVRGCKSGGLTGTREGFGGERNEALTARMEVRVRI
;
A
#
# COMPACT_ATOMS: atom_id res chain seq x y z
N MET A 1 -46.22 85.72 -75.54
CA MET A 1 -45.70 84.61 -76.37
C MET A 1 -44.56 83.96 -75.60
N LEU A 2 -44.78 82.72 -75.16
CA LEU A 2 -43.84 81.62 -74.82
C LEU A 2 -42.59 81.96 -73.96
N GLU A 3 -42.55 81.55 -72.67
CA GLU A 3 -41.98 80.27 -72.15
C GLU A 3 -40.44 80.35 -71.98
N THR A 4 -39.72 79.99 -70.89
CA THR A 4 -39.93 79.11 -69.73
C THR A 4 -38.83 79.40 -68.67
N ASP A 5 -39.14 79.14 -67.39
CA ASP A 5 -38.25 79.10 -66.21
C ASP A 5 -37.03 78.18 -66.34
N MET A 6 -35.97 78.43 -65.54
CA MET A 6 -35.38 77.44 -64.61
C MET A 6 -34.36 78.06 -63.64
N ALA A 7 -34.55 77.70 -62.37
CA ALA A 7 -33.75 78.03 -61.19
C ALA A 7 -32.43 77.26 -61.10
N VAL A 8 -31.44 77.80 -60.37
CA VAL A 8 -30.36 77.02 -59.76
C VAL A 8 -30.29 77.35 -58.26
N MET A 9 -30.69 76.35 -57.48
CA MET A 9 -30.63 76.24 -56.02
C MET A 9 -29.22 75.79 -55.59
N VAL A 10 -28.73 76.36 -54.49
CA VAL A 10 -27.51 75.95 -53.78
C VAL A 10 -27.72 74.57 -53.12
N PRO A 11 -26.79 73.61 -53.21
CA PRO A 11 -26.83 72.41 -52.38
C PRO A 11 -26.15 72.62 -51.01
N PRO A 12 -26.64 71.97 -49.94
CA PRO A 12 -26.13 72.13 -48.58
C PRO A 12 -24.94 71.21 -48.27
N ILE A 13 -24.19 71.61 -47.25
CA ILE A 13 -23.01 70.94 -46.68
C ILE A 13 -23.38 69.54 -46.17
N ASP A 14 -22.73 68.51 -46.73
CA ASP A 14 -22.84 67.13 -46.26
C ASP A 14 -22.15 66.93 -44.90
N LEU A 15 -22.94 66.51 -43.91
CA LEU A 15 -22.48 65.96 -42.63
C LEU A 15 -21.79 64.62 -42.89
N GLN A 16 -20.46 64.60 -42.82
CA GLN A 16 -19.72 63.35 -42.73
C GLN A 16 -20.01 62.70 -41.38
N ILE A 17 -20.83 61.63 -41.40
CA ILE A 17 -21.00 60.70 -40.29
C ILE A 17 -19.67 59.93 -40.15
N THR A 18 -18.84 60.37 -39.22
CA THR A 18 -17.72 59.58 -38.72
C THR A 18 -18.29 58.31 -38.07
N LYS A 19 -18.06 57.15 -38.72
CA LYS A 19 -18.20 55.84 -38.07
C LYS A 19 -17.26 55.82 -36.88
N ILE A 20 -17.83 55.92 -35.68
CA ILE A 20 -17.14 55.61 -34.43
C ILE A 20 -17.04 54.09 -34.40
N ASP A 21 -15.84 53.55 -34.61
CA ASP A 21 -15.53 52.16 -34.28
C ASP A 21 -15.92 51.93 -32.80
N PRO A 22 -16.62 50.82 -32.47
CA PRO A 22 -16.87 50.50 -31.08
C PRO A 22 -15.51 50.34 -30.40
N GLN A 23 -15.27 51.16 -29.37
CA GLN A 23 -14.09 51.02 -28.53
C GLN A 23 -13.90 49.55 -28.14
N PRO A 24 -12.67 48.99 -28.22
CA PRO A 24 -12.40 47.72 -27.59
C PRO A 24 -12.62 47.94 -26.09
N GLY A 25 -13.76 47.44 -25.59
CA GLY A 25 -13.97 47.36 -24.15
C GLY A 25 -12.76 46.65 -23.52
N PRO A 26 -12.42 46.97 -22.26
CA PRO A 26 -11.29 46.34 -21.60
C PRO A 26 -11.45 44.82 -21.74
N ILE A 27 -10.44 44.18 -22.34
CA ILE A 27 -10.36 42.73 -22.47
C ILE A 27 -10.41 42.18 -21.04
N GLN A 28 -11.60 41.78 -20.59
CA GLN A 28 -11.72 41.04 -19.34
C GLN A 28 -10.91 39.76 -19.55
N PRO A 29 -9.93 39.45 -18.68
CA PRO A 29 -9.30 38.15 -18.73
C PRO A 29 -10.42 37.12 -18.60
N PRO A 30 -10.43 36.03 -19.39
CA PRO A 30 -11.44 35.01 -19.25
C PRO A 30 -11.32 34.40 -17.85
N ASP A 31 -12.21 34.79 -16.94
CA ASP A 31 -12.37 34.24 -15.59
C ASP A 31 -12.95 32.82 -15.67
N THR A 32 -12.24 31.93 -16.35
CA THR A 32 -12.57 30.51 -16.40
C THR A 32 -11.57 29.77 -15.52
N PHE A 33 -11.69 30.01 -14.22
CA PHE A 33 -11.03 29.15 -13.24
C PHE A 33 -11.66 27.77 -13.30
N PHE A 34 -10.95 26.84 -13.92
CA PHE A 34 -11.30 25.44 -13.93
C PHE A 34 -11.20 24.85 -12.53
N ARG A 35 -12.29 24.30 -11.99
CA ARG A 35 -12.32 23.68 -10.67
C ARG A 35 -12.22 22.16 -10.78
N LEU A 36 -11.64 21.53 -9.77
CA LEU A 36 -11.59 20.07 -9.67
C LEU A 36 -12.99 19.43 -9.75
N TRP A 37 -14.02 20.12 -9.26
CA TRP A 37 -15.41 19.64 -9.25
C TRP A 37 -16.13 19.79 -10.59
N ASP A 38 -15.57 20.55 -11.53
CA ASP A 38 -16.09 20.65 -12.89
C ASP A 38 -15.73 19.39 -13.72
N LEU A 39 -14.85 18.53 -13.17
CA LEU A 39 -14.50 17.24 -13.76
C LEU A 39 -15.54 16.15 -13.42
N PRO A 40 -15.85 15.27 -14.39
CA PRO A 40 -16.46 13.97 -14.13
C PRO A 40 -15.66 13.18 -13.10
N SER A 41 -16.36 12.33 -12.35
CA SER A 41 -15.77 11.50 -11.28
C SER A 41 -14.61 10.63 -11.77
N GLU A 42 -14.71 10.13 -13.00
CA GLU A 42 -13.71 9.28 -13.63
C GLU A 42 -12.36 10.01 -13.74
N LEU A 43 -12.38 11.28 -14.13
CA LEU A 43 -11.17 12.09 -14.23
C LEU A 43 -10.63 12.47 -12.84
N ARG A 44 -11.51 12.73 -11.86
CA ARG A 44 -11.08 12.94 -10.47
C ARG A 44 -10.37 11.71 -9.90
N LEU A 45 -10.92 10.51 -10.11
CA LEU A 45 -10.31 9.25 -9.68
C LEU A 45 -8.93 9.04 -10.33
N ARG A 46 -8.77 9.35 -11.62
CA ARG A 46 -7.45 9.31 -12.28
C ARG A 46 -6.45 10.27 -11.63
N ILE A 47 -6.87 11.50 -11.30
CA ILE A 47 -6.01 12.44 -10.57
C ILE A 47 -5.59 11.86 -9.21
N TYR A 48 -6.52 11.22 -8.50
CA TYR A 48 -6.22 10.59 -7.20
C TYR A 48 -5.27 9.40 -7.33
N GLU A 49 -5.43 8.56 -8.36
CA GLU A 49 -4.48 7.47 -8.67
C GLU A 49 -3.07 8.01 -8.89
N TYR A 50 -2.90 9.05 -9.71
CA TYR A 50 -1.58 9.67 -9.90
C TYR A 50 -1.00 10.26 -8.61
N ALA A 51 -1.85 10.81 -7.74
CA ALA A 51 -1.40 11.46 -6.51
C ALA A 51 -1.10 10.49 -5.35
N LEU A 52 -1.77 9.33 -5.31
CA LEU A 52 -1.77 8.42 -4.15
C LEU A 52 -1.31 6.99 -4.48
N ALA A 53 -1.37 6.56 -5.73
CA ALA A 53 -1.00 5.21 -6.17
C ALA A 53 -0.24 5.21 -7.51
N PRO A 54 0.78 6.06 -7.69
CA PRO A 54 1.42 6.26 -9.01
C PRO A 54 2.04 4.97 -9.58
N THR A 55 2.44 4.03 -8.72
CA THR A 55 3.03 2.74 -9.10
C THR A 55 2.28 1.55 -8.51
N GLN A 56 1.18 1.78 -7.78
CA GLN A 56 0.45 0.78 -6.99
C GLN A 56 1.29 0.04 -5.92
N ASN A 57 2.53 0.47 -5.70
CA ASN A 57 3.46 -0.13 -4.74
C ASN A 57 4.13 0.99 -3.95
N LEU A 58 3.96 0.99 -2.63
CA LEU A 58 4.49 2.03 -1.74
C LEU A 58 5.51 1.41 -0.78
N HIS A 59 6.77 1.77 -0.93
CA HIS A 59 7.80 1.47 0.06
C HIS A 59 7.79 2.52 1.15
N LEU A 60 7.41 2.11 2.36
CA LEU A 60 7.69 2.92 3.54
C LEU A 60 9.12 2.60 3.94
N SER A 61 10.05 3.54 3.90
CA SER A 61 11.44 3.32 4.31
C SER A 61 11.75 4.10 5.59
N ARG A 62 12.64 3.53 6.40
CA ARG A 62 13.13 4.14 7.64
C ARG A 62 14.65 4.24 7.57
N THR A 63 15.15 5.45 7.58
CA THR A 63 16.57 5.73 7.86
C THR A 63 16.66 6.63 9.07
N GLN A 64 17.84 6.72 9.68
CA GLN A 64 18.08 7.64 10.79
C GLN A 64 17.79 9.09 10.42
N THR A 65 17.99 9.46 9.15
CA THR A 65 17.78 10.82 8.63
C THR A 65 16.37 11.05 8.09
N LYS A 66 15.66 10.00 7.69
CA LYS A 66 14.29 10.07 7.15
C LYS A 66 13.42 8.98 7.80
N PRO A 67 12.84 9.25 8.98
CA PRO A 67 12.06 8.27 9.72
C PRO A 67 10.69 7.94 9.08
N PHE A 68 10.18 8.80 8.20
CA PHE A 68 8.85 8.69 7.58
C PHE A 68 8.90 8.79 6.05
N SER A 69 9.89 8.15 5.42
CA SER A 69 10.04 8.23 3.97
C SER A 69 9.06 7.29 3.27
N VAL A 70 8.40 7.78 2.23
CA VAL A 70 7.52 6.99 1.35
C VAL A 70 8.04 7.11 -0.07
N THR A 71 8.22 5.97 -0.76
CA THR A 71 8.70 5.90 -2.13
C THR A 71 7.76 5.02 -2.96
N PRO A 72 7.27 5.48 -4.13
CA PRO A 72 7.43 6.83 -4.69
C PRO A 72 6.75 7.91 -3.81
N PRO A 73 7.11 9.19 -3.97
CA PRO A 73 6.47 10.27 -3.25
C PRO A 73 4.98 10.36 -3.63
N ILE A 74 4.13 10.49 -2.62
CA ILE A 74 2.68 10.64 -2.75
C ILE A 74 2.21 11.89 -2.00
N THR A 75 0.98 12.33 -2.26
CA THR A 75 0.39 13.54 -1.64
C THR A 75 -0.78 13.17 -0.72
N PRO A 76 -0.53 12.59 0.47
CA PRO A 76 -1.60 12.19 1.39
C PRO A 76 -2.40 13.39 1.93
N GLN A 77 -1.85 14.61 1.88
CA GLN A 77 -2.56 15.84 2.25
C GLN A 77 -3.80 16.09 1.38
N LEU A 78 -3.86 15.49 0.19
CA LEU A 78 -5.07 15.51 -0.62
C LEU A 78 -6.28 14.94 0.14
N LEU A 79 -6.07 13.90 0.97
CA LEU A 79 -7.12 13.26 1.75
C LEU A 79 -7.69 14.16 2.87
N THR A 80 -7.03 15.28 3.18
CA THR A 80 -7.48 16.23 4.20
C THR A 80 -8.20 17.43 3.61
N ALA A 81 -8.26 17.56 2.27
CA ALA A 81 -8.83 18.72 1.62
C ALA A 81 -10.35 18.87 1.86
N CYS A 82 -11.13 17.80 1.68
CA CYS A 82 -12.55 17.77 2.07
C CYS A 82 -13.07 16.32 2.21
N HIS A 83 -14.26 16.16 2.79
CA HIS A 83 -14.88 14.85 2.99
C HIS A 83 -15.15 14.08 1.69
N GLN A 84 -15.47 14.78 0.60
CA GLN A 84 -15.73 14.12 -0.68
C GLN A 84 -14.46 13.53 -1.28
N ILE A 85 -13.37 14.31 -1.33
CA ILE A 85 -12.05 13.81 -1.76
C ILE A 85 -11.62 12.65 -0.87
N HIS A 86 -11.79 12.77 0.45
CA HIS A 86 -11.45 11.69 1.37
C HIS A 86 -12.19 10.38 1.04
N ARG A 87 -13.50 10.45 0.78
CA ARG A 87 -14.32 9.27 0.45
C ARG A 87 -13.93 8.65 -0.89
N GLU A 88 -13.69 9.47 -1.90
CA GLU A 88 -13.33 9.00 -3.25
C GLU A 88 -11.89 8.45 -3.30
N ALA A 89 -10.94 9.10 -2.61
CA ALA A 89 -9.52 8.84 -2.76
C ALA A 89 -8.91 7.93 -1.68
N SER A 90 -9.51 7.84 -0.48
CA SER A 90 -8.98 6.98 0.59
C SER A 90 -8.86 5.50 0.21
N PRO A 91 -9.82 4.89 -0.52
CA PRO A 91 -9.69 3.52 -1.00
C PRO A 91 -8.50 3.33 -1.95
N ILE A 92 -8.17 4.31 -2.77
CA ILE A 92 -7.02 4.24 -3.69
C ILE A 92 -5.73 4.07 -2.89
N LEU A 93 -5.56 4.83 -1.80
CA LEU A 93 -4.34 4.76 -1.00
C LEU A 93 -4.19 3.40 -0.27
N LEU A 94 -5.25 2.88 0.34
CA LEU A 94 -5.14 1.75 1.29
C LEU A 94 -5.63 0.40 0.73
N ASP A 95 -6.54 0.43 -0.26
CA ASP A 95 -7.15 -0.77 -0.81
C ASP A 95 -6.47 -1.20 -2.11
N GLN A 96 -5.86 -0.28 -2.89
CA GLN A 96 -5.25 -0.60 -4.18
C GLN A 96 -3.73 -0.74 -4.12
N ASN A 97 -3.04 0.07 -3.30
CA ASN A 97 -1.58 -0.04 -3.17
C ASN A 97 -1.17 -1.27 -2.37
N GLU A 98 -0.12 -1.94 -2.82
CA GLU A 98 0.67 -2.83 -1.97
C GLU A 98 1.66 -2.00 -1.14
N ILE A 99 1.51 -2.06 0.19
CA ILE A 99 2.41 -1.37 1.12
C ILE A 99 3.58 -2.30 1.44
N CYS A 100 4.78 -1.88 1.06
CA CYS A 100 6.02 -2.60 1.29
C CYS A 100 6.76 -2.05 2.51
N ILE A 101 7.11 -2.93 3.45
CA ILE A 101 7.89 -2.59 4.63
C ILE A 101 9.05 -3.57 4.83
N ALA A 102 10.25 -3.04 5.06
CA ALA A 102 11.34 -3.81 5.65
C ALA A 102 11.32 -3.64 7.18
N VAL A 103 11.48 -4.74 7.89
CA VAL A 103 11.43 -4.78 9.36
C VAL A 103 12.59 -5.61 9.90
N ASP A 104 13.25 -5.10 10.95
CA ASP A 104 14.30 -5.85 11.67
C ASP A 104 13.61 -6.81 12.63
N ALA A 105 13.78 -8.11 12.41
CA ALA A 105 13.11 -9.15 13.19
C ALA A 105 13.65 -9.25 14.62
N HIS A 106 14.79 -8.63 14.92
CA HIS A 106 15.44 -8.65 16.23
C HIS A 106 15.45 -7.29 16.93
N ASP A 107 14.70 -6.30 16.43
CA ASP A 107 14.49 -5.04 17.14
C ASP A 107 13.54 -5.26 18.32
N ALA A 108 14.09 -5.60 19.49
CA ALA A 108 13.33 -5.80 20.72
C ALA A 108 12.89 -4.48 21.39
N ALA A 109 13.37 -3.32 20.90
CA ALA A 109 13.09 -2.02 21.51
C ALA A 109 11.80 -1.38 20.98
N SER A 110 11.18 -1.94 19.94
CA SER A 110 9.98 -1.38 19.32
C SER A 110 9.14 -2.47 18.64
N PRO A 111 7.81 -2.30 18.56
CA PRO A 111 6.99 -3.10 17.64
C PRO A 111 7.57 -3.12 16.23
N VAL A 112 7.50 -4.31 15.61
CA VAL A 112 8.01 -4.57 14.25
C VAL A 112 7.41 -3.59 13.22
N ILE A 113 6.17 -3.14 13.47
CA ILE A 113 5.56 -2.01 12.77
C ILE A 113 5.23 -0.91 13.79
N PRO A 114 6.04 0.15 13.88
CA PRO A 114 5.79 1.20 14.86
C PRO A 114 4.48 1.96 14.61
N PRO A 115 3.67 2.26 15.65
CA PRO A 115 2.39 2.97 15.51
C PRO A 115 2.51 4.36 14.86
N HIS A 116 3.65 5.03 15.03
CA HIS A 116 3.90 6.32 14.38
C HIS A 116 4.08 6.21 12.86
N ARG A 117 4.48 5.04 12.36
CA ARG A 117 4.67 4.77 10.92
C ARG A 117 3.39 4.29 10.28
N LEU A 118 2.72 3.33 10.92
CA LEU A 118 1.42 2.82 10.51
C LEU A 118 0.52 2.70 11.75
N PRO A 119 -0.34 3.70 12.00
CA PRO A 119 -1.28 3.65 13.11
C PRO A 119 -2.23 2.45 13.01
N PRO A 120 -2.70 1.88 14.14
CA PRO A 120 -3.60 0.73 14.12
C PRO A 120 -4.86 0.90 13.24
N PRO A 121 -5.53 2.07 13.19
CA PRO A 121 -6.68 2.26 12.30
C PRO A 121 -6.31 2.18 10.81
N VAL A 122 -5.08 2.51 10.45
CA VAL A 122 -4.56 2.36 9.08
C VAL A 122 -4.28 0.88 8.82
N LEU A 123 -3.60 0.19 9.73
CA LEU A 123 -3.32 -1.25 9.62
C LEU A 123 -4.58 -2.08 9.40
N GLN A 124 -5.68 -1.76 10.08
CA GLN A 124 -6.96 -2.45 9.94
C GLN A 124 -7.56 -2.37 8.54
N ARG A 125 -7.15 -1.39 7.73
CA ARG A 125 -7.70 -1.12 6.40
C ARG A 125 -6.79 -1.57 5.25
N ILE A 126 -5.51 -1.85 5.52
CA ILE A 126 -4.57 -2.31 4.49
C ILE A 126 -5.04 -3.65 3.93
N ARG A 127 -5.13 -3.73 2.60
CA ARG A 127 -5.50 -4.98 1.89
C ARG A 127 -4.31 -5.73 1.32
N HIS A 128 -3.27 -5.02 0.91
CA HIS A 128 -2.10 -5.59 0.25
C HIS A 128 -0.85 -5.15 0.99
N LEU A 129 -0.13 -6.11 1.57
CA LEU A 129 1.08 -5.84 2.35
C LEU A 129 2.21 -6.75 1.87
N SER A 130 3.40 -6.17 1.67
CA SER A 130 4.64 -6.90 1.48
C SER A 130 5.57 -6.63 2.67
N VAL A 131 6.01 -7.69 3.33
CA VAL A 131 6.91 -7.59 4.48
C VAL A 131 8.21 -8.31 4.19
N ILE A 132 9.30 -7.57 4.31
CA ILE A 132 10.67 -8.07 4.19
C ILE A 132 11.25 -8.17 5.60
N LEU A 133 11.39 -9.40 6.07
CA LEU A 133 11.91 -9.74 7.39
C LEU A 133 13.45 -9.76 7.34
N ASP A 134 14.08 -8.77 7.94
CA ASP A 134 15.53 -8.74 8.12
C ASP A 134 15.92 -9.55 9.37
N CYS A 135 16.42 -10.76 9.13
CA CYS A 135 16.88 -11.71 10.15
C CYS A 135 18.42 -11.81 10.17
N THR A 136 19.13 -10.78 9.69
CA THR A 136 20.57 -10.86 9.46
C THR A 136 21.43 -10.69 10.71
N ASN A 137 20.91 -10.00 11.75
CA ASN A 137 21.65 -9.74 12.99
C ASN A 137 21.94 -11.05 13.74
N TYR A 138 20.92 -11.90 13.92
CA TYR A 138 21.02 -13.08 14.76
C TYR A 138 20.17 -14.24 14.22
N PHE A 139 20.52 -14.70 13.03
CA PHE A 139 19.90 -15.85 12.41
C PHE A 139 19.92 -17.06 13.38
N ASN A 140 18.73 -17.62 13.67
CA ASN A 140 18.47 -18.72 14.62
C ASN A 140 18.33 -18.35 16.11
N LEU A 141 18.18 -17.07 16.46
CA LEU A 141 17.70 -16.71 17.80
C LEU A 141 16.18 -16.81 17.89
N SER A 142 15.71 -16.96 19.13
CA SER A 142 14.29 -16.86 19.45
C SER A 142 13.75 -15.49 19.03
N TYR A 143 12.55 -15.48 18.47
CA TYR A 143 11.73 -14.30 18.18
C TYR A 143 10.66 -14.07 19.26
N SER A 144 10.79 -14.71 20.43
CA SER A 144 9.85 -14.54 21.56
C SER A 144 9.70 -13.09 22.02
N ASP A 145 10.78 -12.32 21.92
CA ASP A 145 10.84 -10.93 22.37
C ASP A 145 10.48 -9.94 21.24
N THR A 146 10.24 -10.46 20.03
CA THR A 146 9.84 -9.65 18.88
C THR A 146 8.36 -9.29 19.01
N ASP A 147 8.08 -7.98 19.12
CA ASP A 147 6.69 -7.51 19.20
C ASP A 147 6.01 -7.53 17.81
N LEU A 148 5.35 -8.66 17.55
CA LEU A 148 4.53 -8.94 16.37
C LEU A 148 3.06 -8.54 16.54
N THR A 149 2.67 -7.87 17.64
CA THR A 149 1.28 -7.46 17.87
C THR A 149 0.67 -6.60 16.75
N PRO A 150 1.42 -5.78 15.99
CA PRO A 150 0.83 -5.00 14.89
C PRO A 150 0.20 -5.88 13.78
N PHE A 151 0.72 -7.08 13.53
CA PHE A 151 0.15 -8.01 12.55
C PHE A 151 -1.27 -8.44 12.91
N SER A 152 -1.57 -8.54 14.21
CA SER A 152 -2.91 -8.84 14.70
C SER A 152 -3.93 -7.75 14.35
N SER A 153 -3.48 -6.54 13.98
CA SER A 153 -4.35 -5.44 13.57
C SER A 153 -4.74 -5.49 12.09
N LEU A 154 -4.14 -6.36 11.27
CA LEU A 154 -4.37 -6.45 9.82
C LEU A 154 -5.68 -7.19 9.49
N THR A 155 -6.82 -6.67 9.93
CA THR A 155 -8.12 -7.36 9.83
C THR A 155 -8.69 -7.45 8.42
N SER A 156 -8.35 -6.51 7.53
CA SER A 156 -8.87 -6.46 6.15
C SER A 156 -7.87 -6.99 5.12
N LEU A 157 -6.79 -7.62 5.58
CA LEU A 157 -5.70 -8.07 4.72
C LEU A 157 -6.20 -9.15 3.74
N GLN A 158 -5.93 -8.94 2.46
CA GLN A 158 -6.30 -9.85 1.38
C GLN A 158 -5.09 -10.55 0.82
N THR A 159 -3.97 -9.83 0.63
CA THR A 159 -2.71 -10.41 0.18
C THR A 159 -1.59 -10.03 1.12
N LEU A 160 -0.74 -11.01 1.41
CA LEU A 160 0.50 -10.84 2.15
C LEU A 160 1.65 -11.44 1.36
N ARG A 161 2.63 -10.62 0.97
CA ARG A 161 3.91 -11.12 0.49
C ARG A 161 4.93 -11.15 1.62
N LEU A 162 5.60 -12.28 1.79
CA LEU A 162 6.64 -12.48 2.80
C LEU A 162 7.97 -12.81 2.13
N ALA A 163 8.96 -11.96 2.36
CA ALA A 163 10.34 -12.23 2.04
C ALA A 163 11.19 -12.18 3.31
N MET A 164 12.32 -12.88 3.31
CA MET A 164 13.23 -12.92 4.45
C MET A 164 14.65 -12.77 3.96
N VAL A 165 15.43 -11.91 4.62
CA VAL A 165 16.86 -11.76 4.38
C VAL A 165 17.60 -12.34 5.58
N TYR A 166 18.59 -13.17 5.32
CA TYR A 166 19.39 -13.80 6.36
C TYR A 166 20.87 -13.85 5.99
N ARG A 167 21.69 -14.12 6.99
CA ARG A 167 23.15 -14.30 6.82
C ARG A 167 23.44 -15.77 6.54
N ARG A 168 23.96 -16.08 5.36
CA ARG A 168 24.42 -17.40 4.95
C ARG A 168 25.83 -17.65 5.46
N ASN A 169 25.99 -18.54 6.43
CA ASN A 169 27.31 -19.00 6.90
C ASN A 169 27.67 -20.37 6.27
N HIS A 170 28.93 -20.51 5.85
CA HIS A 170 29.41 -21.56 4.91
C HIS A 170 29.43 -23.01 5.41
N ALA A 171 29.17 -23.32 6.68
CA ALA A 171 29.46 -24.67 7.19
C ALA A 171 28.29 -25.68 7.09
N THR A 172 27.06 -25.33 7.46
CA THR A 172 25.98 -26.34 7.61
C THR A 172 24.55 -25.77 7.59
N GLN A 173 24.38 -24.47 7.36
CA GLN A 173 23.06 -23.83 7.47
C GLN A 173 22.25 -23.98 6.17
N VAL A 174 21.78 -25.19 5.89
CA VAL A 174 20.37 -25.34 5.44
C VAL A 174 19.54 -24.62 6.52
N LEU A 175 18.46 -23.90 6.19
CA LEU A 175 17.61 -23.14 7.13
C LEU A 175 16.95 -24.03 8.23
N ALA A 176 17.77 -24.70 9.03
CA ALA A 176 17.44 -25.75 9.97
C ALA A 176 16.74 -25.27 11.25
N PRO A 177 16.46 -23.97 11.48
CA PRO A 177 15.49 -23.60 12.49
C PRO A 177 14.32 -22.79 11.95
N LEU A 178 14.08 -22.76 10.63
CA LEU A 178 12.72 -22.50 10.15
C LEU A 178 11.75 -23.63 10.57
N HIS A 179 12.28 -24.77 11.00
CA HIS A 179 11.47 -25.88 11.47
C HIS A 179 12.18 -26.74 12.54
N ILE A 180 12.16 -26.28 13.79
CA ILE A 180 12.07 -27.21 14.90
C ILE A 180 10.58 -27.21 15.30
N PRO A 181 9.76 -28.21 14.90
CA PRO A 181 8.32 -28.21 15.18
C PRO A 181 7.99 -28.04 16.67
N SER A 182 8.92 -28.41 17.55
CA SER A 182 8.80 -28.26 19.00
C SER A 182 9.18 -26.88 19.53
N LEU A 183 9.79 -25.99 18.74
CA LEU A 183 10.28 -24.67 19.18
C LEU A 183 9.70 -23.56 18.28
N ARG A 184 8.44 -23.19 18.53
CA ARG A 184 7.66 -22.20 17.78
C ARG A 184 8.29 -20.81 17.81
N GLU A 185 8.98 -20.48 18.90
CA GLU A 185 9.65 -19.21 19.11
C GLU A 185 10.77 -18.94 18.10
N PHE A 186 11.28 -19.95 17.39
CA PHE A 186 12.29 -19.78 16.33
C PHE A 186 11.69 -19.68 14.91
N ASN A 187 10.37 -19.92 14.75
CA ASN A 187 9.70 -19.83 13.45
C ASN A 187 8.95 -18.50 13.30
N LEU A 188 9.66 -17.46 12.88
CA LEU A 188 9.09 -16.14 12.66
C LEU A 188 7.95 -16.13 11.63
N VAL A 189 8.09 -16.92 10.54
CA VAL A 189 7.07 -17.01 9.49
C VAL A 189 5.75 -17.50 10.08
N ALA A 190 5.78 -18.60 10.83
CA ALA A 190 4.59 -19.10 11.50
C ALA A 190 4.00 -18.09 12.48
N GLN A 191 4.83 -17.43 13.30
CA GLN A 191 4.35 -16.42 14.24
C GLN A 191 3.62 -15.25 13.54
N VAL A 192 4.10 -14.80 12.39
CA VAL A 192 3.39 -13.78 11.58
C VAL A 192 2.06 -14.35 11.05
N LEU A 193 2.09 -15.56 10.48
CA LEU A 193 0.91 -16.18 9.85
C LEU A 193 -0.22 -16.51 10.84
N GLU A 194 0.09 -16.75 12.11
CA GLU A 194 -0.91 -16.98 13.16
C GLU A 194 -1.72 -15.72 13.51
N ARG A 195 -1.20 -14.54 13.18
CA ARG A 195 -1.76 -13.25 13.58
C ARG A 195 -2.60 -12.58 12.49
N ILE A 196 -2.54 -13.08 11.26
CA ILE A 196 -3.27 -12.54 10.11
C ILE A 196 -4.61 -13.28 9.87
N PRO A 197 -5.54 -12.72 9.06
CA PRO A 197 -6.80 -13.38 8.71
C PRO A 197 -6.62 -14.66 7.88
N ALA A 198 -7.49 -15.64 8.09
CA ALA A 198 -7.46 -16.95 7.41
C ALA A 198 -7.55 -16.87 5.90
N ALA A 199 -8.36 -15.93 5.42
CA ALA A 199 -8.65 -15.73 4.02
C ALA A 199 -7.51 -15.03 3.26
N THR A 200 -6.44 -14.62 3.94
CA THR A 200 -5.32 -13.91 3.32
C THR A 200 -4.57 -14.83 2.36
N GLU A 201 -4.39 -14.40 1.11
CA GLU A 201 -3.50 -15.03 0.15
C GLU A 201 -2.05 -14.70 0.51
N VAL A 202 -1.23 -15.73 0.72
CA VAL A 202 0.18 -15.56 1.11
C VAL A 202 1.08 -15.95 -0.06
N VAL A 203 1.95 -15.02 -0.44
CA VAL A 203 2.99 -15.20 -1.47
C VAL A 203 4.35 -15.15 -0.79
N PHE A 204 5.25 -16.07 -1.13
CA PHE A 204 6.59 -16.14 -0.55
C PHE A 204 7.65 -15.65 -1.54
N GLY A 205 8.66 -14.96 -1.03
CA GLY A 205 9.75 -14.41 -1.82
C GLY A 205 9.36 -13.18 -2.66
N THR A 206 10.35 -12.67 -3.38
CA THR A 206 10.21 -11.53 -4.28
C THR A 206 10.45 -11.91 -5.74
N GLU A 207 9.82 -11.17 -6.65
CA GLU A 207 9.93 -11.38 -8.10
C GLU A 207 11.06 -10.52 -8.68
N GLU A 208 11.81 -11.04 -9.65
CA GLU A 208 12.86 -10.25 -10.30
C GLU A 208 12.26 -9.05 -11.06
N GLY A 209 12.88 -7.88 -10.90
CA GLY A 209 12.40 -6.61 -11.45
C GLY A 209 11.26 -5.94 -10.66
N SER A 210 10.83 -6.53 -9.54
CA SER A 210 9.81 -5.94 -8.66
C SER A 210 10.41 -4.95 -7.65
N LEU A 211 9.59 -4.01 -7.15
CA LEU A 211 9.99 -3.08 -6.09
C LEU A 211 10.44 -3.82 -4.82
N GLN A 212 9.74 -4.91 -4.48
CA GLN A 212 10.01 -5.73 -3.31
C GLN A 212 11.43 -6.33 -3.39
N ARG A 213 11.84 -6.78 -4.58
CA ARG A 213 13.19 -7.29 -4.83
C ARG A 213 14.24 -6.20 -4.71
N GLU A 214 13.96 -4.98 -5.17
CA GLU A 214 14.85 -3.83 -5.00
C GLU A 214 15.05 -3.51 -3.51
N ILE A 215 13.99 -3.53 -2.71
CA ILE A 215 14.07 -3.31 -1.26
C ILE A 215 14.88 -4.43 -0.58
N VAL A 216 14.69 -5.69 -0.98
CA VAL A 216 15.52 -6.81 -0.49
C VAL A 216 17.00 -6.56 -0.77
N ARG A 217 17.34 -6.11 -1.98
CA ARG A 217 18.72 -5.74 -2.33
C ARG A 217 19.23 -4.58 -1.46
N GLU A 218 18.41 -3.55 -1.23
CA GLU A 218 18.77 -2.43 -0.33
C GLU A 218 19.08 -2.91 1.09
N VAL A 219 18.25 -3.81 1.65
CA VAL A 219 18.46 -4.42 2.97
C VAL A 219 19.79 -5.19 3.00
N ILE A 220 20.06 -6.01 1.97
CA ILE A 220 21.31 -6.76 1.84
C ILE A 220 22.53 -5.82 1.79
N GLU A 221 22.49 -4.79 0.95
CA GLU A 221 23.59 -3.83 0.82
C GLU A 221 23.85 -3.07 2.12
N ARG A 222 22.80 -2.66 2.83
CA ARG A 222 22.93 -1.99 4.14
C ARG A 222 23.68 -2.84 5.16
N ARG A 223 23.52 -4.16 5.12
CA ARG A 223 24.16 -5.10 6.07
C ARG A 223 25.62 -5.43 5.73
N LYS A 224 26.00 -5.34 4.45
CA LYS A 224 27.41 -5.55 4.02
C LYS A 224 28.40 -4.59 4.70
N GLY A 225 27.96 -3.40 5.10
CA GLY A 225 28.79 -2.42 5.80
C GLY A 225 29.03 -2.69 7.30
N GLY A 226 28.21 -3.54 7.94
CA GLY A 226 28.23 -3.71 9.39
C GLY A 226 28.96 -4.96 9.87
N ILE A 227 28.58 -6.14 9.36
CA ILE A 227 29.06 -7.43 9.83
C ILE A 227 29.56 -8.25 8.62
N ARG A 228 30.72 -8.90 8.72
CA ARG A 228 31.26 -9.76 7.65
C ARG A 228 30.37 -10.98 7.43
N GLY A 229 29.79 -11.13 6.24
CA GLY A 229 29.00 -12.31 5.89
C GLY A 229 28.42 -12.20 4.48
N VAL A 230 27.92 -13.32 3.97
CA VAL A 230 27.13 -13.35 2.74
C VAL A 230 25.67 -13.24 3.14
N TYR A 231 24.99 -12.18 2.71
CA TYR A 231 23.57 -11.97 2.98
C TYR A 231 22.76 -12.32 1.73
N VAL A 232 21.70 -13.08 1.90
CA VAL A 232 20.86 -13.56 0.80
C VAL A 232 19.40 -13.55 1.22
N GLU A 233 18.52 -13.50 0.22
CA GLU A 233 17.10 -13.78 0.42
C GLU A 233 16.89 -15.29 0.64
N ALA A 234 15.97 -15.63 1.53
CA ALA A 234 15.50 -17.00 1.73
C ALA A 234 14.80 -17.50 0.46
N PRO A 235 15.13 -18.71 -0.03
CA PRO A 235 14.39 -19.33 -1.11
C PRO A 235 12.90 -19.46 -0.77
N GLU A 236 12.04 -19.22 -1.75
CA GLU A 236 10.58 -19.32 -1.60
C GLU A 236 10.16 -20.65 -0.97
N ARG A 237 10.78 -21.75 -1.44
CA ARG A 237 10.52 -23.11 -0.93
C ARG A 237 10.73 -23.21 0.57
N ASP A 238 11.79 -22.62 1.09
CA ASP A 238 12.15 -22.76 2.51
C ASP A 238 11.16 -21.98 3.39
N LEU A 239 10.68 -20.82 2.92
CA LEU A 239 9.63 -20.06 3.60
C LEU A 239 8.29 -20.80 3.60
N ARG A 240 7.96 -21.46 2.49
CA ARG A 240 6.77 -22.28 2.36
C ARG A 240 6.82 -23.48 3.30
N ASP A 241 7.96 -24.17 3.36
CA ASP A 241 8.18 -25.30 4.26
C ASP A 241 8.08 -24.85 5.74
N ALA A 242 8.60 -23.67 6.07
CA ALA A 242 8.45 -23.06 7.40
C ALA A 242 6.98 -22.81 7.79
N ALA A 243 6.17 -22.37 6.83
CA ALA A 243 4.74 -22.17 7.03
C ALA A 243 3.98 -23.49 7.21
N VAL A 244 4.34 -24.54 6.46
CA VAL A 244 3.64 -25.85 6.53
C VAL A 244 4.05 -26.67 7.75
N GLY A 245 5.29 -26.55 8.20
CA GLY A 245 5.84 -27.39 9.26
C GLY A 245 5.11 -27.28 10.61
N VAL A 246 4.43 -26.16 10.90
CA VAL A 246 3.73 -25.99 12.17
C VAL A 246 2.39 -26.75 12.17
N LYS A 247 2.34 -27.91 12.84
CA LYS A 247 1.12 -28.70 13.03
C LYS A 247 0.02 -27.83 13.66
N GLY A 248 -1.13 -27.73 12.98
CA GLY A 248 -2.26 -26.91 13.45
C GLY A 248 -2.22 -25.45 12.98
N LEU A 249 -1.21 -25.03 12.21
CA LEU A 249 -1.24 -23.77 11.48
C LEU A 249 -2.26 -23.87 10.35
N VAL A 250 -3.53 -23.62 10.67
CA VAL A 250 -4.52 -23.23 9.68
C VAL A 250 -4.10 -21.84 9.23
N ARG A 251 -3.83 -21.64 7.94
CA ARG A 251 -3.45 -20.32 7.39
C ARG A 251 -4.38 -19.26 7.97
N GLY A 252 -3.80 -18.21 8.56
CA GLY A 252 -4.48 -17.15 9.29
C GLY A 252 -5.43 -17.62 10.39
N CYS A 253 -4.88 -17.93 11.57
CA CYS A 253 -5.67 -18.44 12.70
C CYS A 253 -6.64 -17.42 13.32
N LYS A 254 -6.72 -16.18 12.81
CA LYS A 254 -7.68 -15.19 13.31
C LYS A 254 -9.07 -15.49 12.76
N SER A 255 -9.80 -16.36 13.45
CA SER A 255 -11.26 -16.47 13.31
C SER A 255 -11.86 -15.10 13.60
N GLY A 256 -12.43 -14.45 12.57
CA GLY A 256 -13.15 -13.20 12.72
C GLY A 256 -14.27 -13.39 13.73
N GLY A 257 -14.12 -12.79 14.92
CA GLY A 257 -15.17 -12.77 15.92
C GLY A 257 -16.35 -11.97 15.39
N LEU A 258 -17.36 -12.66 14.86
CA LEU A 258 -18.72 -12.15 14.78
C LEU A 258 -19.19 -11.97 16.22
N THR A 259 -19.17 -10.74 16.70
CA THR A 259 -19.89 -10.33 17.90
C THR A 259 -21.37 -10.56 17.69
N GLY A 260 -21.97 -11.50 18.43
CA GLY A 260 -23.40 -11.74 18.34
C GLY A 260 -23.90 -12.91 19.19
N THR A 261 -24.19 -12.60 20.45
CA THR A 261 -25.17 -13.28 21.33
C THR A 261 -24.69 -14.47 22.17
N ARG A 262 -25.21 -14.44 23.39
CA ARG A 262 -24.83 -15.15 24.62
C ARG A 262 -25.76 -16.34 24.83
N GLU A 263 -25.27 -17.29 25.64
CA GLU A 263 -25.99 -18.38 26.36
C GLU A 263 -26.09 -19.76 25.72
N GLY A 264 -25.72 -20.77 26.53
CA GLY A 264 -26.14 -22.17 26.34
C GLY A 264 -25.09 -23.21 26.68
N PHE A 265 -25.00 -23.61 27.95
CA PHE A 265 -24.36 -24.85 28.39
C PHE A 265 -25.03 -26.09 27.76
N GLY A 266 -24.25 -27.09 27.36
CA GLY A 266 -24.78 -28.43 27.04
C GLY A 266 -23.77 -29.27 26.25
N GLY A 267 -23.39 -30.43 26.79
CA GLY A 267 -22.32 -31.27 26.26
C GLY A 267 -22.74 -32.35 25.24
N GLU A 268 -21.71 -33.12 24.89
CA GLU A 268 -21.68 -34.45 24.25
C GLU A 268 -21.85 -34.62 22.72
N ARG A 269 -20.79 -35.26 22.18
CA ARG A 269 -20.72 -36.34 21.15
C ARG A 269 -20.72 -36.00 19.64
N ASN A 270 -19.61 -36.44 19.02
CA ASN A 270 -19.44 -37.21 17.77
C ASN A 270 -20.41 -36.92 16.61
N GLU A 271 -19.90 -36.48 15.46
CA GLU A 271 -19.49 -37.33 14.33
C GLU A 271 -19.05 -36.50 13.11
N ALA A 272 -18.38 -37.20 12.19
CA ALA A 272 -17.72 -36.77 10.96
C ALA A 272 -18.40 -35.66 10.13
N LEU A 273 -17.57 -34.82 9.51
CA LEU A 273 -17.77 -34.38 8.13
C LEU A 273 -16.42 -34.01 7.48
N THR A 274 -15.92 -34.97 6.72
CA THR A 274 -14.95 -34.82 5.65
C THR A 274 -15.40 -33.74 4.67
N ALA A 275 -14.67 -32.62 4.60
CA ALA A 275 -14.69 -31.73 3.46
C ALA A 275 -13.26 -31.54 2.95
N ARG A 276 -12.90 -32.33 1.95
CA ARG A 276 -11.77 -32.03 1.05
C ARG A 276 -12.10 -30.72 0.33
N MET A 277 -11.55 -29.61 0.78
CA MET A 277 -11.45 -28.41 -0.07
C MET A 277 -10.15 -28.52 -0.86
N GLU A 278 -10.29 -28.84 -2.15
CA GLU A 278 -9.22 -28.68 -3.13
C GLU A 278 -8.84 -27.19 -3.21
N VAL A 279 -7.57 -26.92 -2.92
CA VAL A 279 -6.97 -25.59 -3.06
C VAL A 279 -6.47 -25.45 -4.49
N ARG A 280 -6.98 -24.45 -5.21
CA ARG A 280 -6.41 -24.02 -6.49
C ARG A 280 -5.10 -23.30 -6.23
N VAL A 281 -3.99 -23.97 -6.57
CA VAL A 281 -2.69 -23.35 -6.78
C VAL A 281 -2.65 -22.90 -8.25
N ARG A 282 -2.45 -21.61 -8.51
CA ARG A 282 -1.95 -21.18 -9.82
C ARG A 282 -0.43 -21.31 -9.78
N ILE A 283 0.07 -22.18 -10.68
CA ILE A 283 1.48 -22.38 -11.02
C ILE A 283 1.92 -21.22 -11.90
#